data_AF-A0A959WKI5-F1
#
_entry.id   AF-A0A959WKI5-F1
#
_cell.length_a   1.000
_cell.length_b   1.000
_cell.length_c   1.000
_cell.angle_alpha   90.00
_cell.angle_beta   90.00
_cell.angle_gamma   90.00
#
_symmetry.space_group_name_H-M   'P 1'
#
loop_
_entity.id
_entity.type
_entity.pdbx_description
1 polymer ?
#
loop_
_entity_poly.entity_id
_entity_poly.type
_entity_poly.pdbx_seq_one_letter_code
_entity_poly.pdbx_strand_id
1 'polypeptide(L)'
;MREFFQQNSTIILFAHGLVFFSLGFAIWLQRRRASRLVLPNALIWLAAYACVEAFAVWGRAFIPIQRTYLDSGIIDVLQVVRAGLQIVAFLLLLRFGLRLLVRQRRRRTVLVGVVGLVGVGILLGNASLAGALDWNIDEWENSVDAAGRLLILLPAIALSAAGVWRQRAELAAAGMTGINPFAAAAAAVLIVYGFVAGLILDPAPWVPNAFQDTSFFTATAVPISALRGLVGLALLVVAVKLLEIFEVEAKQRLDALERSRAVAEERSRFRRDLHDGTIQSIYAAALHLEAISLRLGDQQIRGEVREVVTELNTVTDDIRRYIVDLSRTPDTPSCIADLLNALAGEMQIETGIPIRFTAGGINAAGPIPDGASRHLEQILREALSNALRHANSGSIDVSLAFAADELELVVRDDGSGLDGRDPAGGGQGLRNMGERARRLGGRLTIDGGAHGTRLVVSVPLDSDVPEPTPDSQPIPEVVSP
;
A
#
# COMPACT_ATOMS: atom_id res chain seq x y z
N MET A 1 -42.17 23.60 23.85
CA MET A 1 -41.10 23.21 22.90
C MET A 1 -41.18 24.00 21.59
N ARG A 2 -42.33 24.03 20.88
CA ARG A 2 -42.48 24.84 19.65
C ARG A 2 -42.18 26.33 19.84
N GLU A 3 -42.75 26.96 20.87
CA GLU A 3 -42.52 28.38 21.19
C GLU A 3 -41.04 28.68 21.43
N PHE A 4 -40.33 27.81 22.15
CA PHE A 4 -38.89 27.94 22.38
C PHE A 4 -38.12 28.00 21.04
N PHE A 5 -38.38 27.07 20.12
CA PHE A 5 -37.67 27.04 18.83
C PHE A 5 -38.02 28.24 17.93
N GLN A 6 -39.27 28.73 17.99
CA GLN A 6 -39.66 29.93 17.26
C GLN A 6 -38.98 31.19 17.81
N GLN A 7 -38.99 31.38 19.13
CA GLN A 7 -38.35 32.52 19.78
C GLN A 7 -36.82 32.54 19.62
N ASN A 8 -36.21 31.35 19.48
CA ASN A 8 -34.75 31.21 19.39
C ASN A 8 -34.26 30.85 17.98
N SER A 9 -35.10 31.03 16.94
CA SER A 9 -34.80 30.65 15.55
C SER A 9 -33.50 31.27 15.01
N THR A 10 -33.25 32.55 15.28
CA THR A 10 -32.00 33.25 14.91
C THR A 10 -30.77 32.63 15.58
N ILE A 11 -30.87 32.27 16.86
CA ILE A 11 -29.76 31.65 17.61
C ILE A 11 -29.44 30.26 17.04
N ILE A 12 -30.46 29.50 16.68
CA ILE A 12 -30.31 28.15 16.08
C ILE A 12 -29.66 28.25 14.71
N LEU A 13 -30.09 29.19 13.86
CA LEU A 13 -29.46 29.46 12.56
C LEU A 13 -28.01 29.90 12.72
N PHE A 14 -27.73 30.75 13.70
CA PHE A 14 -26.37 31.18 14.02
C PHE A 14 -25.48 29.99 14.42
N ALA A 15 -25.96 29.15 15.35
CA ALA A 15 -25.25 27.95 15.79
C ALA A 15 -25.04 26.95 14.64
N HIS A 16 -26.03 26.78 13.77
CA HIS A 16 -25.91 25.95 12.56
C HIS A 16 -24.78 26.47 11.65
N GLY A 17 -24.77 27.79 11.35
CA GLY A 17 -23.68 28.39 10.57
C GLY A 17 -22.32 28.24 11.25
N LEU A 18 -22.26 28.38 12.58
CA LEU A 18 -21.04 28.21 13.36
C LEU A 18 -20.48 26.79 13.25
N VAL A 19 -21.32 25.75 13.29
CA VAL A 19 -20.88 24.36 13.10
C VAL A 19 -20.20 24.16 11.74
N PHE A 20 -20.79 24.67 10.67
CA PHE A 20 -20.20 24.58 9.32
C PHE A 20 -18.93 25.43 9.19
N PHE A 21 -18.88 26.60 9.81
CA PHE A 21 -17.66 27.40 9.84
C PHE A 21 -16.53 26.69 10.58
N SER A 22 -16.81 26.13 11.77
CA SER A 22 -15.86 25.33 12.54
C SER A 22 -15.39 24.09 11.78
N LEU A 23 -16.29 23.42 11.05
CA LEU A 23 -15.95 22.33 10.12
C LEU A 23 -14.95 22.77 9.06
N GLY A 24 -15.27 23.83 8.33
CA GLY A 24 -14.41 24.34 7.27
C GLY A 24 -13.04 24.76 7.79
N PHE A 25 -13.02 25.47 8.92
CA PHE A 25 -11.81 25.95 9.54
C PHE A 25 -10.93 24.81 10.10
N ALA A 26 -11.52 23.82 10.78
CA ALA A 26 -10.80 22.67 11.31
C ALA A 26 -10.11 21.86 10.21
N ILE A 27 -10.84 21.55 9.12
CA ILE A 27 -10.28 20.83 7.97
C ILE A 27 -9.16 21.66 7.31
N TRP A 28 -9.36 22.98 7.18
CA TRP A 28 -8.36 23.86 6.56
C TRP A 28 -7.05 23.92 7.37
N LEU A 29 -7.13 24.01 8.70
CA LEU A 29 -5.96 24.02 9.58
C LEU A 29 -5.19 22.69 9.54
N GLN A 30 -5.90 21.57 9.61
CA GLN A 30 -5.29 20.24 9.62
C GLN A 30 -4.72 19.82 8.26
N ARG A 31 -5.02 20.54 7.18
CA ARG A 31 -4.53 20.22 5.84
C ARG A 31 -3.01 20.37 5.65
N ARG A 32 -2.26 21.02 6.55
CA ARG A 32 -0.88 21.51 6.32
C ARG A 32 0.20 20.47 5.99
N ARG A 33 -0.11 19.20 5.73
CA ARG A 33 0.85 18.16 5.34
C ARG A 33 0.54 17.58 3.97
N ALA A 34 1.45 17.78 3.04
CA ALA A 34 1.32 17.36 1.64
C ALA A 34 1.30 15.82 1.53
N SER A 35 0.11 15.24 1.39
CA SER A 35 -0.02 13.82 1.05
C SER A 35 -0.28 13.65 -0.45
N ARG A 36 0.30 12.60 -1.05
CA ARG A 36 0.04 12.22 -2.45
C ARG A 36 -1.35 11.60 -2.66
N LEU A 37 -2.11 11.40 -1.58
CA LEU A 37 -3.39 10.71 -1.60
C LEU A 37 -4.52 11.64 -2.04
N VAL A 38 -5.55 11.04 -2.67
CA VAL A 38 -6.65 11.80 -3.28
C VAL A 38 -7.58 12.39 -2.20
N LEU A 39 -7.88 11.63 -1.13
CA LEU A 39 -8.77 12.08 -0.05
C LEU A 39 -8.32 13.41 0.58
N PRO A 40 -7.09 13.52 1.11
CA PRO A 40 -6.72 14.72 1.88
C PRO A 40 -6.57 15.95 0.97
N ASN A 41 -6.18 15.73 -0.28
CA ASN A 41 -6.18 16.77 -1.30
C ASN A 41 -7.57 17.23 -1.71
N ALA A 42 -8.59 16.37 -1.60
CA ALA A 42 -9.98 16.72 -1.89
C ALA A 42 -10.63 17.52 -0.76
N LEU A 43 -10.24 17.29 0.50
CA LEU A 43 -10.80 17.95 1.68
C LEU A 43 -10.77 19.48 1.65
N ILE A 44 -9.87 20.11 0.88
CA ILE A 44 -9.91 21.57 0.68
C ILE A 44 -11.25 22.05 0.11
N TRP A 45 -11.88 21.26 -0.77
CA TRP A 45 -13.16 21.63 -1.38
C TRP A 45 -14.31 21.44 -0.39
N LEU A 46 -14.23 20.42 0.47
CA LEU A 46 -15.16 20.23 1.57
C LEU A 46 -15.05 21.37 2.60
N ALA A 47 -13.83 21.80 2.92
CA ALA A 47 -13.58 22.93 3.80
C ALA A 47 -14.14 24.24 3.22
N ALA A 48 -13.87 24.50 1.94
CA ALA A 48 -14.40 25.67 1.23
C ALA A 48 -15.93 25.65 1.19
N TYR A 49 -16.54 24.49 0.90
CA TYR A 49 -17.99 24.32 0.98
C TYR A 49 -18.52 24.71 2.36
N ALA A 50 -17.95 24.15 3.44
CA ALA A 50 -18.45 24.38 4.79
C ALA A 50 -18.30 25.86 5.22
N CYS A 51 -17.21 26.54 4.83
CA CYS A 51 -17.07 27.97 5.07
C CYS A 51 -18.11 28.79 4.30
N VAL A 52 -18.32 28.53 3.01
CA VAL A 52 -19.28 29.30 2.18
C VAL A 52 -20.72 29.02 2.62
N GLU A 53 -21.06 27.78 2.95
CA GLU A 53 -22.35 27.39 3.52
C GLU A 53 -22.63 28.15 4.82
N ALA A 54 -21.64 28.29 5.71
CA ALA A 54 -21.80 29.04 6.95
C ALA A 54 -22.19 30.51 6.70
N PHE A 55 -21.55 31.18 5.74
CA PHE A 55 -21.92 32.55 5.37
C PHE A 55 -23.33 32.64 4.77
N ALA A 56 -23.71 31.67 3.92
CA ALA A 56 -25.05 31.65 3.34
C ALA A 56 -26.14 31.39 4.41
N VAL A 57 -25.87 30.52 5.39
CA VAL A 57 -26.75 30.27 6.55
C VAL A 57 -26.86 31.51 7.44
N TRP A 58 -25.75 32.17 7.75
CA TRP A 58 -25.77 33.43 8.52
C TRP A 58 -26.52 34.54 7.80
N GLY A 59 -26.49 34.58 6.46
CA GLY A 59 -27.33 35.47 5.68
C GLY A 59 -28.82 35.35 6.04
N ARG A 60 -29.34 34.13 6.27
CA ARG A 60 -30.73 33.91 6.70
C ARG A 60 -31.03 34.46 8.09
N ALA A 61 -30.04 34.49 8.97
CA ALA A 61 -30.20 35.01 10.32
C ALA A 61 -30.11 36.53 10.36
N PHE A 62 -29.16 37.12 9.63
CA PHE A 62 -28.80 38.54 9.79
C PHE A 62 -29.42 39.47 8.76
N ILE A 63 -29.66 39.06 7.52
CA ILE A 63 -30.26 39.94 6.49
C ILE A 63 -31.66 40.42 6.92
N PRO A 64 -32.55 39.57 7.45
CA PRO A 64 -33.87 40.03 7.90
C PRO A 64 -33.80 41.11 9.00
N ILE A 65 -32.80 41.04 9.89
CA ILE A 65 -32.58 42.04 10.95
C ILE A 65 -32.25 43.42 10.35
N GLN A 66 -31.52 43.43 9.22
CA GLN A 66 -31.13 44.66 8.54
C GLN A 66 -32.30 45.38 7.84
N ARG A 67 -33.46 44.73 7.64
CA ARG A 67 -34.66 45.37 7.08
C ARG A 67 -35.13 46.59 7.88
N THR A 68 -34.75 46.66 9.16
CA THR A 68 -35.06 47.80 10.05
C THR A 68 -34.14 49.01 9.80
N TYR A 69 -32.97 48.80 9.21
CA TYR A 69 -31.88 49.79 9.15
C TYR A 69 -31.47 50.17 7.72
N LEU A 70 -31.69 49.28 6.74
CA LEU A 70 -31.26 49.45 5.36
C LEU A 70 -32.46 49.63 4.43
N ASP A 71 -32.20 50.28 3.29
CA ASP A 71 -33.18 50.41 2.22
C ASP A 71 -33.55 49.05 1.62
N SER A 72 -34.81 48.93 1.18
CA SER A 72 -35.36 47.71 0.57
C SER A 72 -34.52 47.19 -0.60
N GLY A 73 -34.00 48.07 -1.47
CA GLY A 73 -33.17 47.65 -2.60
C GLY A 73 -31.83 47.05 -2.16
N ILE A 74 -31.27 47.48 -1.02
CA ILE A 74 -30.04 46.89 -0.46
C ILE A 74 -30.32 45.50 0.09
N ILE A 75 -31.47 45.29 0.75
CA ILE A 75 -31.89 43.98 1.26
C ILE A 75 -32.05 42.99 0.11
N ASP A 76 -32.71 43.39 -0.98
CA ASP A 76 -32.89 42.54 -2.15
C ASP A 76 -31.54 42.11 -2.75
N VAL A 77 -30.59 43.06 -2.87
CA VAL A 77 -29.23 42.75 -3.33
C VAL A 77 -28.54 41.76 -2.38
N LEU A 78 -28.66 41.92 -1.07
CA LEU A 78 -28.08 41.00 -0.09
C LEU A 78 -28.69 39.60 -0.19
N GLN A 79 -29.99 39.48 -0.45
CA GLN A 79 -30.66 38.19 -0.67
C GLN A 79 -30.19 37.52 -1.98
N VAL A 80 -30.05 38.29 -3.06
CA VAL A 80 -29.48 37.77 -4.32
C VAL A 80 -28.05 37.27 -4.12
N VAL A 81 -27.22 38.03 -3.39
CA VAL A 81 -25.85 37.61 -3.06
C VAL A 81 -25.84 36.33 -2.21
N ARG A 82 -26.71 36.25 -1.20
CA ARG A 82 -26.86 35.04 -0.37
C ARG A 82 -27.27 33.82 -1.21
N ALA A 83 -28.26 33.96 -2.07
CA ALA A 83 -28.70 32.89 -2.96
C ALA A 83 -27.57 32.42 -3.88
N GLY A 84 -26.78 33.35 -4.41
CA GLY A 84 -25.56 33.05 -5.17
C GLY A 84 -24.52 32.28 -4.35
N LEU A 85 -24.25 32.71 -3.11
CA LEU A 85 -23.34 32.02 -2.20
C LEU A 85 -23.79 30.57 -1.93
N GLN A 86 -25.10 30.34 -1.77
CA GLN A 86 -25.65 28.99 -1.57
C GLN A 86 -25.37 28.08 -2.79
N ILE A 87 -25.59 28.58 -4.01
CA ILE A 87 -25.26 27.83 -5.23
C ILE A 87 -23.76 27.53 -5.32
N VAL A 88 -22.91 28.52 -4.98
CA VAL A 88 -21.45 28.33 -4.93
C VAL A 88 -21.07 27.25 -3.91
N ALA A 89 -21.67 27.24 -2.72
CA ALA A 89 -21.45 26.19 -1.72
C ALA A 89 -21.75 24.80 -2.31
N PHE A 90 -22.90 24.62 -2.95
CA PHE A 90 -23.28 23.33 -3.55
C PHE A 90 -22.32 22.89 -4.66
N LEU A 91 -21.83 23.82 -5.47
CA LEU A 91 -20.81 23.54 -6.50
C LEU A 91 -19.45 23.13 -5.89
N LEU A 92 -19.07 23.69 -4.74
CA LEU A 92 -17.86 23.29 -4.02
C LEU A 92 -17.96 21.87 -3.49
N LEU A 93 -19.13 21.49 -2.93
CA LEU A 93 -19.39 20.11 -2.50
C LEU A 93 -19.41 19.14 -3.70
N LEU A 94 -20.01 19.54 -4.83
CA LEU A 94 -19.98 18.74 -6.05
C LEU A 94 -18.54 18.50 -6.52
N ARG A 95 -17.71 19.55 -6.48
CA ARG A 95 -16.31 19.47 -6.86
C ARG A 95 -15.50 18.57 -5.93
N PHE A 96 -15.85 18.52 -4.64
CA PHE A 96 -15.33 17.54 -3.70
C PHE A 96 -15.67 16.11 -4.15
N GLY A 97 -16.96 15.78 -4.33
CA GLY A 97 -17.39 14.43 -4.74
C GLY A 97 -16.81 13.98 -6.09
N LEU A 98 -16.81 14.86 -7.09
CA LEU A 98 -16.22 14.56 -8.40
C LEU A 98 -14.70 14.34 -8.33
N ARG A 99 -14.00 14.99 -7.40
CA ARG A 99 -12.56 14.79 -7.23
C ARG A 99 -12.23 13.42 -6.65
N LEU A 100 -13.14 12.83 -5.88
CA LEU A 100 -12.99 11.48 -5.33
C LEU A 100 -13.31 10.39 -6.37
N LEU A 101 -14.29 10.62 -7.25
CA LEU A 101 -14.76 9.60 -8.20
C LEU A 101 -14.11 9.68 -9.59
N VAL A 102 -13.84 10.89 -10.09
CA VAL A 102 -13.42 11.10 -11.49
C VAL A 102 -11.92 11.34 -11.54
N ARG A 103 -11.17 10.30 -11.95
CA ARG A 103 -9.71 10.33 -12.07
C ARG A 103 -9.20 11.29 -13.15
N GLN A 104 -9.92 11.44 -14.28
CA GLN A 104 -9.52 12.32 -15.37
C GLN A 104 -9.80 13.80 -15.08
N ARG A 105 -8.73 14.62 -14.99
CA ARG A 105 -8.82 16.06 -14.70
C ARG A 105 -9.72 16.82 -15.69
N ARG A 106 -9.61 16.55 -17.00
CA ARG A 106 -10.40 17.24 -18.04
C ARG A 106 -11.90 17.00 -17.87
N ARG A 107 -12.31 15.73 -17.69
CA ARG A 107 -13.72 15.35 -17.48
C ARG A 107 -14.30 16.01 -16.22
N ARG A 108 -13.52 16.08 -15.14
CA ARG A 108 -13.92 16.79 -13.91
C ARG A 108 -14.17 18.28 -14.15
N THR A 109 -13.27 18.98 -14.85
CA THR A 109 -13.44 20.41 -15.13
C THR A 109 -14.68 20.67 -15.99
N VAL A 110 -14.93 19.82 -17.00
CA VAL A 110 -16.12 19.94 -17.85
C VAL A 110 -17.40 19.72 -17.04
N LEU A 111 -17.47 18.67 -16.21
CA LEU A 111 -18.64 18.41 -15.36
C LEU A 111 -18.95 19.56 -14.39
N VAL A 112 -17.92 20.09 -13.73
CA VAL A 112 -18.09 21.27 -12.84
C VAL A 112 -18.56 22.48 -13.64
N GLY A 113 -18.05 22.70 -14.86
CA GLY A 113 -18.50 23.78 -15.74
C GLY A 113 -19.97 23.63 -16.16
N VAL A 114 -20.38 22.42 -16.55
CA VAL A 114 -21.77 22.12 -16.94
C VAL A 114 -22.73 22.35 -15.77
N VAL A 115 -22.42 21.86 -14.58
CA VAL A 115 -23.29 22.09 -13.41
C VAL A 115 -23.21 23.55 -12.93
N GLY A 116 -22.08 24.24 -13.16
CA GLY A 116 -21.98 25.69 -12.98
C GLY A 116 -22.96 26.45 -13.87
N LEU A 117 -23.10 26.06 -15.15
CA LEU A 117 -24.11 26.62 -16.05
C LEU A 117 -25.54 26.32 -15.56
N VAL A 118 -25.79 25.13 -15.01
CA VAL A 118 -27.08 24.81 -14.36
C VAL A 118 -27.33 25.76 -13.19
N GLY A 119 -26.34 26.05 -12.35
CA GLY A 119 -26.45 27.01 -11.25
C GLY A 119 -26.81 28.42 -11.72
N VAL A 120 -26.18 28.90 -12.79
CA VAL A 120 -26.54 30.19 -13.43
C VAL A 120 -27.96 30.14 -14.00
N GLY A 121 -28.33 29.04 -14.64
CA GLY A 121 -29.68 28.80 -15.16
C GLY A 121 -30.75 28.81 -14.07
N ILE A 122 -30.46 28.28 -12.88
CA ILE A 122 -31.36 28.34 -11.72
C ILE A 122 -31.60 29.80 -11.31
N LEU A 123 -30.56 30.62 -11.20
CA LEU A 123 -30.67 32.03 -10.81
C LEU A 123 -31.48 32.83 -11.84
N LEU A 124 -31.08 32.78 -13.12
CA LEU A 124 -31.72 33.55 -14.19
C LEU A 124 -33.13 33.06 -14.52
N GLY A 125 -33.33 31.74 -14.53
CA GLY A 125 -34.63 31.12 -14.78
C GLY A 125 -35.65 31.45 -13.69
N ASN A 126 -35.25 31.38 -12.42
CA ASN A 126 -36.14 31.79 -11.33
C ASN A 126 -36.39 33.30 -11.34
N ALA A 127 -35.42 34.14 -11.73
CA ALA A 127 -35.65 35.58 -11.87
C ALA A 127 -36.69 35.88 -12.97
N SER A 128 -36.62 35.15 -14.09
CA SER A 128 -37.61 35.26 -15.17
C SER A 128 -39.00 34.79 -14.73
N LEU A 129 -39.07 33.67 -13.99
CA LEU A 129 -40.33 33.17 -13.42
C LEU A 129 -40.92 34.12 -12.39
N ALA A 130 -40.08 34.72 -11.53
CA ALA A 130 -40.53 35.69 -10.53
C ALA A 130 -41.20 36.90 -11.19
N GLY A 131 -40.63 37.44 -12.27
CA GLY A 131 -41.25 38.53 -13.03
C GLY A 131 -42.54 38.11 -13.75
N ALA A 132 -42.64 36.85 -14.19
CA ALA A 132 -43.83 36.35 -14.90
C ALA A 132 -44.99 35.97 -13.96
N LEU A 133 -44.68 35.54 -12.75
CA LEU A 133 -45.63 35.02 -11.75
C LEU A 133 -45.82 35.97 -10.56
N ASP A 134 -45.25 37.18 -10.64
CA ASP A 134 -45.32 38.23 -9.61
C ASP A 134 -44.83 37.76 -8.23
N TRP A 135 -43.73 36.99 -8.21
CA TRP A 135 -43.13 36.51 -6.96
C TRP A 135 -42.38 37.63 -6.25
N ASN A 136 -42.50 37.67 -4.92
CA ASN A 136 -41.66 38.53 -4.09
C ASN A 136 -40.22 37.98 -3.95
N ILE A 137 -39.32 38.79 -3.38
CA ILE A 137 -37.91 38.42 -3.23
C ILE A 137 -37.70 37.17 -2.34
N ASP A 138 -38.53 36.98 -1.31
CA ASP A 138 -38.45 35.82 -0.42
C ASP A 138 -38.88 34.52 -1.14
N GLU A 139 -39.94 34.59 -1.96
CA GLU A 139 -40.41 33.49 -2.80
C GLU A 139 -39.41 33.12 -3.90
N TRP A 140 -38.81 34.13 -4.54
CA TRP A 140 -37.72 33.92 -5.48
C TRP A 140 -36.53 33.23 -4.81
N GLU A 141 -36.11 33.72 -3.66
CA GLU A 141 -34.96 33.21 -2.92
C GLU A 141 -35.18 31.76 -2.46
N ASN A 142 -36.35 31.45 -1.91
CA ASN A 142 -36.72 30.09 -1.53
C ASN A 142 -36.80 29.15 -2.75
N SER A 143 -37.26 29.65 -3.90
CA SER A 143 -37.31 28.88 -5.15
C SER A 143 -35.92 28.55 -5.69
N VAL A 144 -34.99 29.51 -5.64
CA VAL A 144 -33.59 29.29 -6.00
C VAL A 144 -32.93 28.27 -5.07
N ASP A 145 -33.15 28.39 -3.76
CA ASP A 145 -32.60 27.45 -2.78
C ASP A 145 -33.14 26.03 -2.99
N ALA A 146 -34.45 25.89 -3.20
CA ALA A 146 -35.11 24.61 -3.46
C ALA A 146 -34.59 23.95 -4.76
N ALA A 147 -34.51 24.71 -5.86
CA ALA A 147 -33.97 24.21 -7.13
C ALA A 147 -32.49 23.83 -7.01
N GLY A 148 -31.69 24.66 -6.32
CA GLY A 148 -30.27 24.38 -6.04
C GLY A 148 -30.07 23.11 -5.23
N ARG A 149 -30.92 22.85 -4.22
CA ARG A 149 -30.86 21.63 -3.41
C ARG A 149 -31.13 20.38 -4.26
N LEU A 150 -32.18 20.40 -5.08
CA LEU A 150 -32.58 19.25 -5.88
C LEU A 150 -31.62 18.98 -7.05
N LEU A 151 -31.19 20.03 -7.76
CA LEU A 151 -30.42 19.89 -9.00
C LEU A 151 -28.91 19.85 -8.78
N ILE A 152 -28.40 20.39 -7.66
CA ILE A 152 -26.96 20.47 -7.40
C ILE A 152 -26.58 19.75 -6.10
N LEU A 153 -27.20 20.09 -4.96
CA LEU A 153 -26.80 19.55 -3.66
C LEU A 153 -27.01 18.03 -3.56
N LEU A 154 -28.17 17.51 -3.93
CA LEU A 154 -28.45 16.07 -3.86
C LEU A 154 -27.46 15.24 -4.71
N PRO A 155 -27.22 15.57 -6.00
CA PRO A 155 -26.16 14.92 -6.77
C PRO A 155 -24.77 15.09 -6.13
N ALA A 156 -24.43 16.27 -5.60
CA ALA A 156 -23.16 16.52 -4.95
C ALA A 156 -22.94 15.62 -3.72
N ILE A 157 -23.97 15.44 -2.90
CA ILE A 157 -23.95 14.56 -1.73
C ILE A 157 -23.81 13.11 -2.16
N ALA A 158 -24.60 12.65 -3.13
CA ALA A 158 -24.52 11.29 -3.64
C ALA A 158 -23.12 10.95 -4.16
N LEU A 159 -22.53 11.86 -4.96
CA LEU A 159 -21.16 11.72 -5.46
C LEU A 159 -20.12 11.77 -4.34
N SER A 160 -20.33 12.62 -3.33
CA SER A 160 -19.41 12.72 -2.18
C SER A 160 -19.43 11.45 -1.33
N ALA A 161 -20.61 10.92 -1.01
CA ALA A 161 -20.77 9.69 -0.26
C ALA A 161 -20.19 8.48 -1.02
N ALA A 162 -20.52 8.34 -2.31
CA ALA A 162 -19.97 7.28 -3.15
C ALA A 162 -18.44 7.40 -3.33
N GLY A 163 -17.93 8.62 -3.43
CA GLY A 163 -16.50 8.90 -3.53
C GLY A 163 -15.73 8.51 -2.27
N VAL A 164 -16.23 8.89 -1.10
CA VAL A 164 -15.62 8.50 0.18
C VAL A 164 -15.71 6.98 0.38
N TRP A 165 -16.84 6.37 0.03
CA TRP A 165 -17.01 4.92 0.13
C TRP A 165 -16.02 4.15 -0.74
N ARG A 166 -15.84 4.56 -2.01
CA ARG A 166 -14.91 3.92 -2.95
C ARG A 166 -13.46 3.96 -2.44
N GLN A 167 -13.07 5.05 -1.77
CA GLN A 167 -11.71 5.18 -1.28
C GLN A 167 -11.36 4.22 -0.15
N ARG A 168 -12.34 3.59 0.50
CA ARG A 168 -12.08 2.51 1.47
C ARG A 168 -11.26 1.38 0.86
N ALA A 169 -11.58 0.97 -0.37
CA ALA A 169 -10.84 -0.08 -1.07
C ALA A 169 -9.42 0.36 -1.42
N GLU A 170 -9.24 1.61 -1.87
CA GLU A 170 -7.91 2.16 -2.19
C GLU A 170 -7.02 2.32 -0.94
N LEU A 171 -7.59 2.77 0.17
CA LEU A 171 -6.89 2.90 1.44
C LEU A 171 -6.58 1.52 2.05
N ALA A 172 -7.51 0.57 1.97
CA ALA A 172 -7.26 -0.81 2.39
C ALA A 172 -6.14 -1.46 1.56
N ALA A 173 -6.12 -1.27 0.23
CA ALA A 173 -5.04 -1.73 -0.64
C ALA A 173 -3.71 -1.04 -0.33
N ALA A 174 -3.75 0.20 0.14
CA ALA A 174 -2.56 0.85 0.67
C ALA A 174 -2.12 0.27 2.02
N GLY A 175 -2.95 -0.51 2.72
CA GLY A 175 -2.73 -1.05 4.08
C GLY A 175 -3.22 -0.15 5.21
N MET A 176 -4.02 0.87 4.89
CA MET A 176 -4.57 1.87 5.84
C MET A 176 -5.96 1.42 6.30
N THR A 177 -6.01 0.32 7.05
CA THR A 177 -7.27 -0.37 7.37
C THR A 177 -8.04 0.28 8.52
N GLY A 178 -7.37 1.03 9.42
CA GLY A 178 -8.01 1.71 10.56
C GLY A 178 -8.90 2.89 10.14
N ILE A 179 -8.72 3.42 8.92
CA ILE A 179 -9.52 4.51 8.36
C ILE A 179 -10.90 4.04 7.90
N ASN A 180 -11.07 2.75 7.58
CA ASN A 180 -12.28 2.19 6.98
C ASN A 180 -13.60 2.48 7.74
N PRO A 181 -13.71 2.25 9.07
CA PRO A 181 -14.96 2.52 9.79
C PRO A 181 -15.33 4.00 9.77
N PHE A 182 -14.36 4.90 9.85
CA PHE A 182 -14.58 6.35 9.82
C PHE A 182 -14.96 6.83 8.42
N ALA A 183 -14.39 6.25 7.37
CA ALA A 183 -14.79 6.55 6.00
C ALA A 183 -16.21 6.07 5.71
N ALA A 184 -16.59 4.89 6.23
CA ALA A 184 -17.97 4.40 6.16
C ALA A 184 -18.93 5.33 6.92
N ALA A 185 -18.56 5.75 8.13
CA ALA A 185 -19.34 6.70 8.92
C ALA A 185 -19.51 8.04 8.18
N ALA A 186 -18.45 8.56 7.54
CA ALA A 186 -18.52 9.80 6.78
C ALA A 186 -19.50 9.70 5.61
N ALA A 187 -19.45 8.60 4.86
CA ALA A 187 -20.39 8.33 3.78
C ALA A 187 -21.84 8.24 4.30
N ALA A 188 -22.06 7.56 5.43
CA ALA A 188 -23.38 7.46 6.06
C ALA A 188 -23.91 8.82 6.52
N VAL A 189 -23.08 9.63 7.19
CA VAL A 189 -23.44 10.98 7.64
C VAL A 189 -23.76 11.89 6.45
N LEU A 190 -23.00 11.81 5.34
CA LEU A 190 -23.31 12.53 4.10
C LEU A 190 -24.66 12.11 3.52
N ILE A 191 -24.98 10.81 3.52
CA ILE A 191 -26.29 10.32 3.07
C ILE A 191 -27.41 10.90 3.94
N VAL A 192 -27.27 10.84 5.27
CA VAL A 192 -28.23 11.44 6.21
C VAL A 192 -28.37 12.95 5.96
N TYR A 193 -27.26 13.64 5.71
CA TYR A 193 -27.28 15.06 5.31
C TYR A 193 -28.08 15.28 4.03
N GLY A 194 -27.99 14.38 3.04
CA GLY A 194 -28.82 14.42 1.83
C GLY A 194 -30.32 14.38 2.10
N PHE A 195 -30.76 13.55 3.05
CA PHE A 195 -32.17 13.52 3.45
C PHE A 195 -32.60 14.80 4.18
N VAL A 196 -31.84 15.23 5.19
CA VAL A 196 -32.20 16.34 6.08
C VAL A 196 -32.04 17.70 5.40
N ALA A 197 -31.00 17.88 4.59
CA ALA A 197 -30.70 19.13 3.90
C ALA A 197 -31.17 19.17 2.44
N GLY A 198 -31.39 18.02 1.80
CA GLY A 198 -31.75 17.97 0.38
C GLY A 198 -33.24 17.82 0.08
N LEU A 199 -34.00 17.11 0.93
CA LEU A 199 -35.41 16.78 0.64
C LEU A 199 -36.44 17.68 1.34
N ILE A 200 -36.11 18.17 2.53
CA ILE A 200 -36.97 19.12 3.25
C ILE A 200 -36.51 20.53 2.87
N LEU A 201 -37.40 21.29 2.26
CA LEU A 201 -37.11 22.56 1.57
C LEU A 201 -37.82 23.73 2.26
N ASP A 202 -37.32 24.94 2.05
CA ASP A 202 -38.04 26.14 2.47
C ASP A 202 -39.33 26.32 1.64
N PRO A 203 -40.35 27.03 2.17
CA PRO A 203 -41.61 27.23 1.46
C PRO A 203 -41.40 28.05 0.18
N ALA A 204 -41.46 27.36 -0.96
CA ALA A 204 -41.37 27.96 -2.30
C ALA A 204 -42.67 27.66 -3.08
N PRO A 205 -43.08 28.52 -4.04
CA PRO A 205 -44.38 28.44 -4.69
C PRO A 205 -44.70 27.10 -5.39
N TRP A 206 -43.67 26.39 -5.87
CA TRP A 206 -43.81 25.12 -6.58
C TRP A 206 -43.50 23.89 -5.72
N VAL A 207 -43.04 24.07 -4.48
CA VAL A 207 -42.68 22.95 -3.60
C VAL A 207 -43.93 22.43 -2.89
N PRO A 208 -44.27 21.13 -3.00
CA PRO A 208 -45.44 20.58 -2.33
C PRO A 208 -45.34 20.71 -0.81
N ASN A 209 -46.45 21.05 -0.14
CA ASN A 209 -46.50 21.30 1.30
C ASN A 209 -45.87 20.19 2.14
N ALA A 210 -46.01 18.91 1.75
CA ALA A 210 -45.45 17.77 2.48
C ALA A 210 -43.91 17.81 2.61
N PHE A 211 -43.21 18.50 1.71
CA PHE A 211 -41.75 18.63 1.71
C PHE A 211 -41.26 19.97 2.27
N GLN A 212 -42.16 20.85 2.70
CA GLN A 212 -41.78 22.15 3.26
C GLN A 212 -41.38 22.02 4.74
N ASP A 213 -40.37 22.79 5.17
CA ASP A 213 -39.90 22.86 6.56
C ASP A 213 -41.03 23.24 7.52
N THR A 214 -41.97 24.09 7.10
CA THR A 214 -43.17 24.47 7.87
C THR A 214 -44.01 23.25 8.27
N SER A 215 -44.24 22.32 7.33
CA SER A 215 -44.96 21.07 7.58
C SER A 215 -44.17 20.13 8.49
N PHE A 216 -42.86 20.04 8.27
CA PHE A 216 -41.97 19.24 9.12
C PHE A 216 -41.95 19.75 10.57
N PHE A 217 -41.82 21.06 10.76
CA PHE A 217 -41.84 21.70 12.07
C PHE A 217 -43.19 21.54 12.76
N THR A 218 -44.29 21.64 12.00
CA THR A 218 -45.64 21.41 12.53
C THR A 218 -45.80 19.98 13.05
N ALA A 219 -45.29 18.99 12.31
CA ALA A 219 -45.36 17.58 12.69
C ALA A 219 -44.43 17.23 13.87
N THR A 220 -43.19 17.73 13.88
CA THR A 220 -42.14 17.26 14.81
C THR A 220 -41.85 18.21 15.98
N ALA A 221 -42.32 19.46 15.90
CA ALA A 221 -41.95 20.54 16.81
C ALA A 221 -40.44 20.88 16.88
N VAL A 222 -39.63 20.34 15.96
CA VAL A 222 -38.17 20.57 15.87
C VAL A 222 -37.86 21.20 14.51
N PRO A 223 -37.14 22.33 14.46
CA PRO A 223 -36.83 22.98 13.20
C PRO A 223 -35.78 22.17 12.43
N ILE A 224 -35.93 22.07 11.10
CA ILE A 224 -34.98 21.29 10.29
C ILE A 224 -33.54 21.83 10.40
N SER A 225 -33.37 23.12 10.64
CA SER A 225 -32.07 23.77 10.84
C SER A 225 -31.31 23.21 12.04
N ALA A 226 -31.99 22.80 13.10
CA ALA A 226 -31.37 22.14 14.25
C ALA A 226 -30.84 20.75 13.87
N LEU A 227 -31.61 19.97 13.10
CA LEU A 227 -31.16 18.67 12.60
C LEU A 227 -29.99 18.81 11.62
N ARG A 228 -30.02 19.80 10.72
CA ARG A 228 -28.90 20.11 9.81
C ARG A 228 -27.64 20.47 10.60
N GLY A 229 -27.77 21.26 11.67
CA GLY A 229 -26.67 21.57 12.59
C GLY A 229 -26.09 20.33 13.27
N LEU A 230 -26.92 19.42 13.77
CA LEU A 230 -26.46 18.16 14.38
C LEU A 230 -25.74 17.25 13.37
N VAL A 231 -26.25 17.14 12.15
CA VAL A 231 -25.60 16.37 11.09
C VAL A 231 -24.27 17.03 10.67
N GLY A 232 -24.23 18.37 10.59
CA GLY A 232 -22.99 19.12 10.37
C GLY A 232 -21.95 18.87 11.47
N LEU A 233 -22.38 18.76 12.74
CA LEU A 233 -21.51 18.44 13.86
C LEU A 233 -20.99 17.01 13.78
N ALA A 234 -21.85 16.05 13.41
CA ALA A 234 -21.42 14.67 13.15
C ALA A 234 -20.39 14.61 12.01
N LEU A 235 -20.61 15.38 10.92
CA LEU A 235 -19.68 15.47 9.81
C LEU A 235 -18.34 16.06 10.26
N LEU A 236 -18.34 17.04 11.17
CA LEU A 236 -17.14 17.60 11.79
C LEU A 236 -16.37 16.57 12.60
N VAL A 237 -17.04 15.87 13.51
CA VAL A 237 -16.39 14.86 14.35
C VAL A 237 -15.76 13.77 13.46
N VAL A 238 -16.49 13.29 12.46
CA VAL A 238 -15.99 12.24 11.56
C VAL A 238 -14.86 12.76 10.68
N ALA A 239 -14.96 13.98 10.13
CA ALA A 239 -13.90 14.55 9.29
C ALA A 239 -12.60 14.78 10.07
N VAL A 240 -12.68 15.29 11.31
CA VAL A 240 -11.52 15.45 12.19
C VAL A 240 -10.91 14.10 12.55
N LYS A 241 -11.73 13.11 12.92
CA LYS A 241 -11.23 11.76 13.23
C LYS A 241 -10.57 11.08 12.02
N LEU A 242 -11.14 11.24 10.84
CA LEU A 242 -10.55 10.77 9.59
C LEU A 242 -9.16 11.37 9.34
N LEU A 243 -9.02 12.69 9.56
CA LEU A 243 -7.75 13.39 9.40
C LEU A 243 -6.71 12.93 10.44
N GLU A 244 -7.11 12.82 11.72
CA GLU A 244 -6.24 12.39 12.81
C GLU A 244 -5.67 10.98 12.58
N ILE A 245 -6.54 10.01 12.24
CA ILE A 245 -6.11 8.62 12.01
C ILE A 245 -5.22 8.53 10.78
N PHE A 246 -5.56 9.28 9.72
CA PHE A 246 -4.74 9.35 8.53
C PHE A 246 -3.32 9.85 8.84
N GLU A 247 -3.19 10.88 9.68
CA GLU A 247 -1.88 11.40 10.10
C GLU A 247 -1.07 10.36 10.89
N VAL A 248 -1.72 9.63 11.81
CA VAL A 248 -1.08 8.60 12.63
C VAL A 248 -0.57 7.46 11.76
N GLU A 249 -1.41 6.89 10.89
CA GLU A 249 -1.02 5.78 10.01
C GLU A 249 0.04 6.20 8.98
N ALA A 250 -0.06 7.42 8.44
CA ALA A 250 0.95 7.94 7.53
C ALA A 250 2.31 8.11 8.21
N LYS A 251 2.32 8.59 9.47
CA LYS A 251 3.56 8.73 10.25
C LYS A 251 4.17 7.38 10.58
N GLN A 252 3.37 6.42 11.05
CA GLN A 252 3.85 5.07 11.37
C GLN A 252 4.55 4.39 10.18
N ARG A 253 4.04 4.61 8.96
CA ARG A 253 4.67 4.09 7.75
C ARG A 253 5.98 4.78 7.42
N LEU A 254 6.03 6.09 7.56
CA LEU A 254 7.25 6.84 7.33
C LEU A 254 8.33 6.36 8.32
N ASP A 255 7.98 6.23 9.60
CA ASP A 255 8.88 5.71 10.63
C ASP A 255 9.33 4.26 10.31
N ALA A 256 8.42 3.40 9.82
CA ALA A 256 8.76 2.03 9.41
C ALA A 256 9.72 1.99 8.21
N LEU A 257 9.51 2.85 7.21
CA LEU A 257 10.38 2.98 6.05
C LEU A 257 11.76 3.52 6.44
N GLU A 258 11.82 4.51 7.33
CA GLU A 258 13.07 5.05 7.85
C GLU A 258 13.85 4.00 8.64
N ARG A 259 13.19 3.21 9.50
CA ARG A 259 13.83 2.09 10.21
C ARG A 259 14.35 1.03 9.24
N SER A 260 13.54 0.62 8.27
CA SER A 260 13.94 -0.36 7.25
C SER A 260 15.17 0.14 6.47
N ARG A 261 15.17 1.42 6.10
CA ARG A 261 16.31 2.05 5.43
C ARG A 261 17.55 2.11 6.32
N ALA A 262 17.40 2.49 7.59
CA ALA A 262 18.52 2.55 8.54
C ALA A 262 19.16 1.16 8.72
N VAL A 263 18.35 0.11 8.87
CA VAL A 263 18.83 -1.28 8.96
C VAL A 263 19.55 -1.69 7.67
N ALA A 264 19.02 -1.32 6.49
CA ALA A 264 19.67 -1.62 5.22
C ALA A 264 21.02 -0.90 5.06
N GLU A 265 21.10 0.37 5.50
CA GLU A 265 22.34 1.15 5.49
C GLU A 265 23.39 0.56 6.45
N GLU A 266 22.98 0.14 7.65
CA GLU A 266 23.86 -0.52 8.62
C GLU A 266 24.40 -1.86 8.09
N ARG A 267 23.53 -2.72 7.53
CA ARG A 267 23.94 -3.97 6.88
C ARG A 267 24.94 -3.71 5.75
N SER A 268 24.74 -2.65 4.97
CA SER A 268 25.66 -2.28 3.88
C SER A 268 26.99 -1.71 4.38
N ARG A 269 27.03 -1.09 5.57
CA ARG A 269 28.29 -0.67 6.21
C ARG A 269 29.05 -1.89 6.73
N PHE A 270 28.38 -2.75 7.50
CA PHE A 270 28.99 -3.98 8.03
C PHE A 270 29.57 -4.87 6.93
N ARG A 271 28.88 -4.96 5.78
CA ARG A 271 29.40 -5.65 4.59
C ARG A 271 30.75 -5.08 4.11
N ARG A 272 30.84 -3.76 3.98
CA ARG A 272 32.06 -3.09 3.52
C ARG A 272 33.19 -3.27 4.53
N ASP A 273 32.90 -3.12 5.82
CA ASP A 273 33.90 -3.29 6.87
C ASP A 273 34.45 -4.72 6.93
N LEU A 274 33.59 -5.74 6.77
CA LEU A 274 34.04 -7.14 6.69
C LEU A 274 34.84 -7.43 5.42
N HIS A 275 34.41 -6.90 4.27
CA HIS A 275 35.07 -7.13 2.99
C HIS A 275 36.45 -6.46 2.95
N ASP A 276 36.52 -5.18 3.30
CA ASP A 276 37.73 -4.38 3.17
C ASP A 276 38.67 -4.54 4.38
N GLY A 277 38.12 -4.72 5.58
CA GLY A 277 38.90 -4.88 6.80
C GLY A 277 39.32 -6.34 7.06
N THR A 278 38.35 -7.24 7.14
CA THR A 278 38.60 -8.59 7.67
C THR A 278 39.09 -9.56 6.62
N ILE A 279 38.41 -9.65 5.46
CA ILE A 279 38.79 -10.59 4.39
C ILE A 279 40.17 -10.24 3.80
N GLN A 280 40.43 -8.96 3.51
CA GLN A 280 41.70 -8.55 2.93
C GLN A 280 42.89 -8.81 3.88
N SER A 281 42.70 -8.60 5.18
CA SER A 281 43.74 -8.86 6.19
C SER A 281 44.08 -10.35 6.31
N ILE A 282 43.06 -11.23 6.32
CA ILE A 282 43.27 -12.69 6.36
C ILE A 282 43.97 -13.16 5.09
N TYR A 283 43.56 -12.65 3.93
CA TYR A 283 44.19 -12.99 2.65
C TYR A 283 45.67 -12.56 2.61
N ALA A 284 45.98 -11.35 3.10
CA ALA A 284 47.35 -10.88 3.21
C ALA A 284 48.20 -11.74 4.17
N ALA A 285 47.63 -12.17 5.30
CA ALA A 285 48.30 -13.07 6.23
C ALA A 285 48.58 -14.45 5.61
N ALA A 286 47.61 -15.02 4.88
CA ALA A 286 47.77 -16.28 4.16
C ALA A 286 48.90 -16.20 3.11
N LEU A 287 48.95 -15.13 2.31
CA LEU A 287 50.04 -14.91 1.35
C LEU A 287 51.42 -14.77 2.01
N HIS A 288 51.49 -14.10 3.17
CA HIS A 288 52.74 -13.98 3.92
C HIS A 288 53.24 -15.34 4.42
N LEU A 289 52.33 -16.17 4.93
CA LEU A 289 52.64 -17.54 5.38
C LEU A 289 53.08 -18.43 4.21
N GLU A 290 52.43 -18.35 3.05
CA GLU A 290 52.87 -19.05 1.84
C GLU A 290 54.27 -18.61 1.39
N ALA A 291 54.56 -17.31 1.41
CA ALA A 291 55.88 -16.79 1.05
C ALA A 291 56.99 -17.27 2.02
N ILE A 292 56.69 -17.40 3.31
CA ILE A 292 57.59 -17.97 4.32
C ILE A 292 57.78 -19.48 4.07
N SER A 293 56.70 -20.20 3.76
CA SER A 293 56.73 -21.64 3.42
C SER A 293 57.68 -21.94 2.26
N LEU A 294 57.72 -21.09 1.22
CA LEU A 294 58.62 -21.26 0.07
C LEU A 294 60.12 -21.11 0.42
N ARG A 295 60.45 -20.45 1.54
CA ARG A 295 61.84 -20.19 1.98
C ARG A 295 62.33 -21.20 3.02
N LEU A 296 61.44 -22.04 3.56
CA LEU A 296 61.77 -23.04 4.56
C LEU A 296 62.35 -24.32 3.90
N GLY A 297 63.48 -24.79 4.42
CA GLY A 297 64.12 -26.04 3.97
C GLY A 297 63.44 -27.30 4.48
N ASP A 298 62.84 -27.24 5.66
CA ASP A 298 62.17 -28.38 6.31
C ASP A 298 60.83 -28.71 5.64
N GLN A 299 60.62 -29.98 5.30
CA GLN A 299 59.39 -30.47 4.65
C GLN A 299 58.22 -30.58 5.63
N GLN A 300 58.49 -30.86 6.91
CA GLN A 300 57.46 -31.06 7.93
C GLN A 300 56.84 -29.70 8.32
N ILE A 301 57.67 -28.69 8.58
CA ILE A 301 57.22 -27.32 8.88
C ILE A 301 56.45 -26.71 7.69
N ARG A 302 56.85 -27.02 6.44
CA ARG A 302 56.09 -26.61 5.25
C ARG A 302 54.69 -27.22 5.17
N GLY A 303 54.52 -28.45 5.66
CA GLY A 303 53.22 -29.11 5.77
C GLY A 303 52.30 -28.39 6.75
N GLU A 304 52.80 -28.11 7.96
CA GLU A 304 52.06 -27.39 9.01
C GLU A 304 51.63 -25.99 8.57
N VAL A 305 52.53 -25.22 7.93
CA VAL A 305 52.17 -23.88 7.39
C VAL A 305 51.08 -23.97 6.32
N ARG A 306 51.09 -25.02 5.49
CA ARG A 306 50.08 -25.22 4.44
C ARG A 306 48.71 -25.60 5.02
N GLU A 307 48.68 -26.34 6.13
CA GLU A 307 47.44 -26.61 6.87
C GLU A 307 46.84 -25.31 7.44
N VAL A 308 47.65 -24.47 8.08
CA VAL A 308 47.20 -23.16 8.60
C VAL A 308 46.65 -22.26 7.49
N VAL A 309 47.31 -22.20 6.32
CA VAL A 309 46.80 -21.45 5.16
C VAL A 309 45.46 -22.00 4.68
N THR A 310 45.29 -23.33 4.69
CA THR A 310 44.03 -23.98 4.30
C THR A 310 42.90 -23.64 5.28
N GLU A 311 43.20 -23.59 6.58
CA GLU A 311 42.25 -23.16 7.61
C GLU A 311 41.85 -21.68 7.44
N LEU A 312 42.80 -20.78 7.19
CA LEU A 312 42.54 -19.36 6.93
C LEU A 312 41.66 -19.14 5.68
N ASN A 313 41.88 -19.93 4.62
CA ASN A 313 41.03 -19.91 3.44
C ASN A 313 39.60 -20.40 3.74
N THR A 314 39.47 -21.44 4.56
CA THR A 314 38.17 -21.97 5.00
C THR A 314 37.39 -20.91 5.80
N VAL A 315 38.06 -20.24 6.74
CA VAL A 315 37.48 -19.12 7.51
C VAL A 315 37.09 -17.96 6.60
N THR A 316 37.89 -17.64 5.58
CA THR A 316 37.57 -16.61 4.59
C THR A 316 36.31 -16.94 3.81
N ASP A 317 36.15 -18.20 3.40
CA ASP A 317 34.96 -18.67 2.70
C ASP A 317 33.71 -18.69 3.59
N ASP A 318 33.86 -19.00 4.88
CA ASP A 318 32.76 -18.91 5.85
C ASP A 318 32.34 -17.45 6.10
N ILE A 319 33.28 -16.51 6.19
CA ILE A 319 32.97 -15.06 6.29
C ILE A 319 32.27 -14.57 5.02
N ARG A 320 32.73 -14.97 3.82
CA ARG A 320 32.05 -14.65 2.56
C ARG A 320 30.61 -15.18 2.56
N ARG A 321 30.39 -16.39 3.09
CA ARG A 321 29.05 -16.97 3.23
C ARG A 321 28.16 -16.13 4.16
N TYR A 322 28.71 -15.66 5.29
CA TYR A 322 28.01 -14.77 6.21
C TYR A 322 27.64 -13.41 5.58
N ILE A 323 28.55 -12.84 4.77
CA ILE A 323 28.29 -11.61 4.01
C ILE A 323 27.16 -11.77 2.99
N VAL A 324 27.14 -12.90 2.26
CA VAL A 324 26.06 -13.21 1.32
C VAL A 324 24.73 -13.35 2.06
N ASP A 325 24.73 -13.98 3.24
CA ASP A 325 23.53 -14.11 4.06
C ASP A 325 23.03 -12.77 4.60
N LEU A 326 23.93 -11.86 4.99
CA LEU A 326 23.60 -10.48 5.36
C LEU A 326 22.98 -9.68 4.21
N SER A 327 23.21 -10.10 2.96
CA SER A 327 22.72 -9.43 1.75
C SER A 327 21.30 -9.85 1.37
N ARG A 328 20.73 -10.86 2.03
CA ARG A 328 19.34 -11.28 1.81
C ARG A 328 18.39 -10.38 2.60
N THR A 329 17.50 -9.68 1.91
CA THR A 329 16.35 -8.98 2.52
C THR A 329 15.34 -10.02 3.01
N PRO A 330 14.79 -9.90 4.24
CA PRO A 330 13.79 -10.84 4.76
C PRO A 330 12.44 -10.86 4.01
N ASP A 331 12.20 -9.91 3.10
CA ASP A 331 10.84 -9.60 2.60
C ASP A 331 10.59 -9.90 1.11
N THR A 332 11.43 -10.70 0.44
CA THR A 332 11.09 -11.17 -0.90
C THR A 332 10.74 -12.66 -0.86
N PRO A 333 9.45 -13.04 -0.88
CA PRO A 333 9.06 -14.40 -1.18
C PRO A 333 9.29 -14.66 -2.67
N SER A 334 10.55 -14.74 -3.09
CA SER A 334 10.90 -15.27 -4.40
C SER A 334 10.70 -16.78 -4.33
N CYS A 335 9.76 -17.31 -5.11
CA CYS A 335 9.58 -18.75 -5.25
C CYS A 335 10.92 -19.36 -5.67
N ILE A 336 11.30 -20.53 -5.13
CA ILE A 336 12.56 -21.20 -5.50
C ILE A 336 12.69 -21.39 -7.01
N ALA A 337 11.56 -21.53 -7.71
CA ALA A 337 11.53 -21.64 -9.16
C ALA A 337 12.10 -20.37 -9.82
N ASP A 338 11.78 -19.18 -9.31
CA ASP A 338 12.32 -17.92 -9.81
C ASP A 338 13.83 -17.83 -9.56
N LEU A 339 14.29 -18.27 -8.39
CA LEU A 339 15.71 -18.29 -8.02
C LEU A 339 16.51 -19.21 -8.96
N LEU A 340 16.06 -20.44 -9.16
CA LEU A 340 16.75 -21.41 -10.01
C LEU A 340 16.66 -21.07 -11.50
N ASN A 341 15.55 -20.48 -11.95
CA ASN A 341 15.41 -19.97 -13.31
C ASN A 341 16.35 -18.80 -13.58
N ALA A 342 16.49 -17.86 -12.63
CA ALA A 342 17.44 -16.77 -12.74
C ALA A 342 18.88 -17.28 -12.87
N LEU A 343 19.27 -18.27 -12.04
CA LEU A 343 20.58 -18.91 -12.12
C LEU A 343 20.82 -19.58 -13.48
N ALA A 344 19.83 -20.31 -14.00
CA ALA A 344 19.92 -20.93 -15.33
C ALA A 344 20.09 -19.88 -16.43
N GLY A 345 19.36 -18.76 -16.34
CA GLY A 345 19.46 -17.64 -17.28
C GLY A 345 20.82 -16.94 -17.24
N GLU A 346 21.39 -16.70 -16.06
CA GLU A 346 22.74 -16.13 -15.88
C GLU A 346 23.79 -17.01 -16.56
N MET A 347 23.75 -18.31 -16.29
CA MET A 347 24.71 -19.28 -16.84
C MET A 347 24.59 -19.43 -18.37
N GLN A 348 23.37 -19.35 -18.90
CA GLN A 348 23.14 -19.35 -20.35
C GLN A 348 23.74 -18.10 -21.01
N ILE A 349 23.59 -16.91 -20.39
CA ILE A 349 24.16 -15.67 -20.92
C ILE A 349 25.69 -15.73 -20.89
N GLU A 350 26.26 -16.25 -19.81
CA GLU A 350 27.72 -16.33 -19.63
C GLU A 350 28.38 -17.30 -20.60
N THR A 351 27.74 -18.44 -20.87
CA THR A 351 28.34 -19.54 -21.66
C THR A 351 27.86 -19.64 -23.10
N GLY A 352 26.72 -19.02 -23.43
CA GLY A 352 26.11 -19.08 -24.77
C GLY A 352 25.42 -20.41 -25.10
N ILE A 353 25.44 -21.40 -24.19
CA ILE A 353 24.77 -22.68 -24.37
C ILE A 353 23.30 -22.56 -23.93
N PRO A 354 22.32 -23.00 -24.73
CA PRO A 354 20.90 -22.95 -24.34
C PRO A 354 20.60 -23.79 -23.09
N ILE A 355 20.02 -23.16 -22.06
CA ILE A 355 19.56 -23.81 -20.83
C ILE A 355 18.05 -23.61 -20.70
N ARG A 356 17.27 -24.69 -20.81
CA ARG A 356 15.80 -24.62 -20.69
C ARG A 356 15.38 -24.98 -19.28
N PHE A 357 14.79 -24.02 -18.58
CA PHE A 357 14.21 -24.23 -17.26
C PHE A 357 12.69 -24.45 -17.32
N THR A 358 12.20 -25.46 -16.61
CA THR A 358 10.77 -25.74 -16.46
C THR A 358 10.43 -26.02 -15.00
N ALA A 359 9.30 -25.48 -14.53
CA ALA A 359 8.78 -25.75 -13.18
C ALA A 359 7.30 -26.16 -13.24
N GLY A 360 6.90 -27.14 -12.45
CA GLY A 360 5.51 -27.63 -12.38
C GLY A 360 5.21 -28.44 -11.12
N GLY A 361 3.93 -28.75 -10.86
CA GLY A 361 3.52 -29.58 -9.72
C GLY A 361 2.36 -29.00 -8.89
N ILE A 362 1.91 -29.75 -7.89
CA ILE A 362 0.69 -29.48 -7.09
C ILE A 362 0.84 -28.21 -6.24
N ASN A 363 2.08 -27.84 -5.91
CA ASN A 363 2.43 -26.69 -5.06
C ASN A 363 3.61 -25.90 -5.63
N ALA A 364 3.54 -25.44 -6.89
CA ALA A 364 4.62 -24.66 -7.52
C ALA A 364 4.98 -23.32 -6.83
N ALA A 365 4.36 -23.02 -5.68
CA ALA A 365 4.63 -21.90 -4.78
C ALA A 365 4.60 -22.29 -3.28
N GLY A 366 4.71 -23.59 -2.95
CA GLY A 366 4.64 -24.09 -1.57
C GLY A 366 5.89 -23.76 -0.74
N PRO A 367 5.77 -23.71 0.60
CA PRO A 367 6.91 -23.50 1.50
C PRO A 367 7.89 -24.67 1.38
N ILE A 368 9.18 -24.37 1.38
CA ILE A 368 10.27 -25.33 1.31
C ILE A 368 11.02 -25.24 2.64
N PRO A 369 11.57 -26.36 3.17
CA PRO A 369 12.36 -26.33 4.40
C PRO A 369 13.41 -25.21 4.43
N ASP A 370 13.56 -24.56 5.60
CA ASP A 370 14.51 -23.47 5.78
C ASP A 370 15.94 -23.91 5.39
N GLY A 371 16.59 -23.12 4.52
CA GLY A 371 17.91 -23.41 3.99
C GLY A 371 17.96 -24.29 2.74
N ALA A 372 16.87 -24.97 2.36
CA ALA A 372 16.82 -25.82 1.16
C ALA A 372 17.11 -25.06 -0.13
N SER A 373 16.59 -23.82 -0.28
CA SER A 373 16.81 -22.99 -1.46
C SER A 373 18.29 -22.76 -1.76
N ARG A 374 19.13 -22.59 -0.73
CA ARG A 374 20.57 -22.37 -0.89
C ARG A 374 21.30 -23.65 -1.29
N HIS A 375 20.92 -24.77 -0.67
CA HIS A 375 21.50 -26.07 -1.01
C HIS A 375 21.15 -26.48 -2.44
N LEU A 376 19.90 -26.27 -2.86
CA LEU A 376 19.44 -26.54 -4.23
C LEU A 376 20.09 -25.60 -5.26
N GLU A 377 20.25 -24.31 -4.95
CA GLU A 377 20.98 -23.37 -5.82
C GLU A 377 22.43 -23.83 -6.05
N GLN A 378 23.14 -24.23 -4.99
CA GLN A 378 24.52 -24.68 -5.11
C GLN A 378 24.64 -26.00 -5.87
N ILE A 379 23.69 -26.92 -5.67
CA ILE A 379 23.65 -28.18 -6.43
C ILE A 379 23.40 -27.91 -7.91
N LEU A 380 22.45 -27.02 -8.25
CA LEU A 380 22.20 -26.63 -9.64
C LEU A 380 23.43 -25.97 -10.27
N ARG A 381 24.09 -25.03 -9.57
CA ARG A 381 25.28 -24.33 -10.06
C ARG A 381 26.41 -25.31 -10.38
N GLU A 382 26.67 -26.25 -9.48
CA GLU A 382 27.70 -27.28 -9.65
C GLU A 382 27.33 -28.25 -10.78
N ALA A 383 26.06 -28.68 -10.87
CA ALA A 383 25.57 -29.55 -11.94
C ALA A 383 25.72 -28.91 -13.32
N LEU A 384 25.29 -27.65 -13.46
CA LEU A 384 25.45 -26.89 -14.71
C LEU A 384 26.93 -26.64 -15.03
N SER A 385 27.76 -26.30 -14.03
CA SER A 385 29.21 -26.12 -14.24
C SER A 385 29.87 -27.40 -14.74
N ASN A 386 29.48 -28.56 -14.21
CA ASN A 386 29.96 -29.85 -14.66
C ASN A 386 29.53 -30.18 -16.09
N ALA A 387 28.26 -29.95 -16.44
CA ALA A 387 27.78 -30.14 -17.82
C ALA A 387 28.57 -29.25 -18.81
N LEU A 388 28.73 -27.97 -18.48
CA LEU A 388 29.42 -27.00 -19.34
C LEU A 388 30.92 -27.28 -19.49
N ARG A 389 31.60 -27.76 -18.43
CA ARG A 389 33.05 -28.05 -18.47
C ARG A 389 33.40 -29.42 -19.03
N HIS A 390 32.51 -30.41 -18.88
CA HIS A 390 32.88 -31.82 -19.09
C HIS A 390 32.06 -32.56 -20.13
N ALA A 391 30.84 -32.13 -20.43
CA ALA A 391 29.94 -32.90 -21.27
C ALA A 391 29.91 -32.44 -22.74
N ASN A 392 30.41 -31.24 -23.05
CA ASN A 392 30.41 -30.68 -24.42
C ASN A 392 29.00 -30.64 -25.05
N SER A 393 28.00 -30.36 -24.21
CA SER A 393 26.57 -30.44 -24.50
C SER A 393 26.11 -29.32 -25.44
N GLY A 394 25.20 -29.63 -26.36
CA GLY A 394 24.53 -28.68 -27.23
C GLY A 394 23.33 -28.00 -26.56
N SER A 395 22.77 -28.62 -25.52
CA SER A 395 21.68 -28.06 -24.71
C SER A 395 21.59 -28.69 -23.32
N ILE A 396 21.04 -27.95 -22.37
CA ILE A 396 20.81 -28.43 -21.01
C ILE A 396 19.34 -28.18 -20.62
N ASP A 397 18.67 -29.23 -20.15
CA ASP A 397 17.30 -29.15 -19.61
C ASP A 397 17.32 -29.24 -18.09
N VAL A 398 16.72 -28.25 -17.43
CA VAL A 398 16.53 -28.20 -15.97
C VAL A 398 15.05 -28.25 -15.68
N SER A 399 14.60 -29.22 -14.89
CA SER A 399 13.21 -29.33 -14.46
C SER A 399 13.08 -29.41 -12.95
N LEU A 400 12.18 -28.60 -12.39
CA LEU A 400 11.79 -28.61 -10.99
C LEU A 400 10.34 -29.07 -10.86
N ALA A 401 10.10 -30.14 -10.10
CA ALA A 401 8.77 -30.69 -9.87
C ALA A 401 8.41 -30.73 -8.38
N PHE A 402 7.19 -30.30 -8.06
CA PHE A 402 6.61 -30.41 -6.71
C PHE A 402 5.56 -31.53 -6.67
N ALA A 403 5.87 -32.61 -5.95
CA ALA A 403 4.91 -33.64 -5.59
C ALA A 403 4.21 -33.29 -4.26
N ALA A 404 3.39 -34.20 -3.74
CA ALA A 404 2.71 -34.02 -2.45
C ALA A 404 3.72 -33.93 -1.29
N ASP A 405 4.71 -34.83 -1.27
CA ASP A 405 5.61 -35.01 -0.13
C ASP A 405 7.10 -34.79 -0.47
N GLU A 406 7.44 -34.55 -1.75
CA GLU A 406 8.82 -34.36 -2.20
C GLU A 406 8.96 -33.30 -3.30
N LEU A 407 10.12 -32.66 -3.33
CA LEU A 407 10.63 -31.78 -4.37
C LEU A 407 11.69 -32.52 -5.17
N GLU A 408 11.55 -32.53 -6.50
CA GLU A 408 12.51 -33.15 -7.40
C GLU A 408 13.14 -32.09 -8.33
N LEU A 409 14.47 -31.96 -8.28
CA LEU A 409 15.26 -31.17 -9.22
C LEU A 409 16.02 -32.11 -10.14
N VAL A 410 15.80 -31.98 -11.45
CA VAL A 410 16.44 -32.80 -12.48
C VAL A 410 17.24 -31.89 -13.42
N VAL A 411 18.49 -32.27 -13.67
CA VAL A 411 19.35 -31.64 -14.67
C VAL A 411 19.74 -32.69 -15.69
N ARG A 412 19.48 -32.43 -16.97
CA ARG A 412 19.82 -33.30 -18.10
C ARG A 412 20.67 -32.53 -19.09
N ASP A 413 21.76 -33.13 -19.51
CA ASP A 413 22.58 -32.64 -20.61
C ASP A 413 22.62 -33.67 -21.74
N ASP A 414 22.81 -33.21 -22.99
CA ASP A 414 22.89 -34.02 -24.20
C ASP A 414 24.33 -34.32 -24.66
N GLY A 415 25.29 -34.25 -23.72
CA GLY A 415 26.71 -34.35 -23.98
C GLY A 415 27.26 -35.78 -24.07
N SER A 416 28.58 -35.93 -23.97
CA SER A 416 29.27 -37.23 -24.09
C SER A 416 29.06 -38.19 -22.90
N GLY A 417 28.32 -37.76 -21.87
CA GLY A 417 27.99 -38.58 -20.70
C GLY A 417 29.20 -39.06 -19.88
N LEU A 418 29.01 -40.14 -19.12
CA LEU A 418 29.97 -40.68 -18.13
C LEU A 418 30.67 -41.98 -18.58
N ASP A 419 30.83 -42.22 -19.88
CA ASP A 419 31.38 -43.49 -20.42
C ASP A 419 32.70 -43.92 -19.74
N GLY A 420 32.64 -45.01 -18.98
CA GLY A 420 33.79 -45.67 -18.36
C GLY A 420 34.32 -45.05 -17.06
N ARG A 421 33.67 -44.02 -16.49
CA ARG A 421 34.06 -43.45 -15.18
C ARG A 421 33.13 -43.93 -14.09
N ASP A 422 33.69 -44.61 -13.08
CA ASP A 422 32.93 -45.03 -11.90
C ASP A 422 32.37 -43.80 -11.16
N PRO A 423 31.04 -43.66 -11.02
CA PRO A 423 30.42 -42.56 -10.27
C PRO A 423 30.89 -42.53 -8.80
N ALA A 424 31.28 -43.68 -8.24
CA ALA A 424 31.74 -43.81 -6.86
C ALA A 424 33.12 -43.17 -6.63
N GLY A 425 33.91 -42.95 -7.68
CA GLY A 425 35.21 -42.25 -7.64
C GLY A 425 35.14 -40.75 -7.93
N GLY A 426 33.93 -40.17 -7.96
CA GLY A 426 33.67 -38.80 -8.43
C GLY A 426 34.52 -37.71 -7.75
N GLY A 427 34.95 -36.73 -8.56
CA GLY A 427 35.69 -35.55 -8.10
C GLY A 427 34.96 -34.76 -7.00
N GLN A 428 35.68 -33.83 -6.36
CA GLN A 428 35.23 -33.13 -5.14
C GLN A 428 33.84 -32.46 -5.28
N GLY A 429 33.45 -32.03 -6.48
CA GLY A 429 32.13 -31.46 -6.79
C GLY A 429 30.95 -32.44 -6.58
N LEU A 430 31.06 -33.69 -7.05
CA LEU A 430 29.99 -34.69 -6.91
C LEU A 430 29.78 -35.09 -5.44
N ARG A 431 30.87 -35.23 -4.68
CA ARG A 431 30.82 -35.51 -3.23
C ARG A 431 30.13 -34.36 -2.47
N ASN A 432 30.46 -33.12 -2.79
CA ASN A 432 29.84 -31.95 -2.19
C ASN A 432 28.35 -31.85 -2.50
N MET A 433 27.92 -32.16 -3.73
CA MET A 433 26.49 -32.21 -4.08
C MET A 433 25.76 -33.30 -3.30
N GLY A 434 26.34 -34.49 -3.17
CA GLY A 434 25.75 -35.60 -2.40
C GLY A 434 25.66 -35.34 -0.90
N GLU A 435 26.60 -34.61 -0.33
CA GLU A 435 26.52 -34.18 1.09
C GLU A 435 25.43 -33.11 1.28
N ARG A 436 25.31 -32.15 0.36
CA ARG A 436 24.25 -31.13 0.40
C ARG A 436 22.86 -31.73 0.27
N ALA A 437 22.67 -32.71 -0.61
CA ALA A 437 21.39 -33.43 -0.73
C ALA A 437 21.03 -34.14 0.59
N ARG A 438 22.00 -34.82 1.22
CA ARG A 438 21.80 -35.50 2.51
C ARG A 438 21.46 -34.55 3.67
N ARG A 439 22.06 -33.35 3.70
CA ARG A 439 21.72 -32.32 4.70
C ARG A 439 20.27 -31.83 4.60
N LEU A 440 19.63 -32.00 3.45
CA LEU A 440 18.22 -31.72 3.26
C LEU A 440 17.31 -32.93 3.54
N GLY A 441 17.85 -34.04 4.09
CA GLY A 441 17.13 -35.31 4.19
C GLY A 441 16.86 -35.96 2.83
N GLY A 442 17.47 -35.44 1.77
CA GLY A 442 17.25 -35.86 0.39
C GLY A 442 18.30 -36.84 -0.13
N ARG A 443 18.12 -37.25 -1.39
CA ARG A 443 19.04 -38.13 -2.11
C ARG A 443 19.44 -37.53 -3.46
N LEU A 444 20.68 -37.81 -3.86
CA LEU A 444 21.23 -37.48 -5.17
C LEU A 444 21.44 -38.78 -5.94
N THR A 445 20.85 -38.90 -7.13
CA THR A 445 21.10 -40.01 -8.06
C THR A 445 21.62 -39.46 -9.38
N ILE A 446 22.63 -40.11 -9.93
CA ILE A 446 23.27 -39.71 -11.19
C ILE A 446 23.23 -40.92 -12.11
N ASP A 447 22.57 -40.76 -13.24
CA ASP A 447 22.57 -41.73 -14.33
C ASP A 447 23.27 -41.11 -15.53
N GLY A 448 24.13 -41.86 -16.21
CA GLY A 448 24.81 -41.38 -17.41
C GLY A 448 25.09 -42.52 -18.39
N GLY A 449 25.05 -42.21 -19.69
CA GLY A 449 25.42 -43.13 -20.76
C GLY A 449 25.97 -42.37 -21.98
N ALA A 450 26.16 -43.04 -23.11
CA ALA A 450 26.80 -42.47 -24.31
C ALA A 450 26.09 -41.25 -24.96
N HIS A 451 24.94 -40.81 -24.43
CA HIS A 451 24.11 -39.72 -24.97
C HIS A 451 23.76 -38.65 -23.93
N GLY A 452 24.50 -38.55 -22.83
CA GLY A 452 24.38 -37.48 -21.84
C GLY A 452 24.34 -37.93 -20.39
N THR A 453 24.21 -36.97 -19.48
CA THR A 453 24.09 -37.20 -18.03
C THR A 453 22.74 -36.70 -17.51
N ARG A 454 22.13 -37.47 -16.61
CA ARG A 454 20.94 -37.11 -15.86
C ARG A 454 21.25 -37.12 -14.37
N LEU A 455 21.19 -35.94 -13.76
CA LEU A 455 21.32 -35.75 -12.32
C LEU A 455 19.94 -35.48 -11.71
N VAL A 456 19.59 -36.19 -10.64
CA VAL A 456 18.31 -36.07 -9.94
C VAL A 456 18.55 -35.87 -8.47
N VAL A 457 17.95 -34.82 -7.92
CA VAL A 457 17.94 -34.51 -6.49
C VAL A 457 16.51 -34.58 -6.02
N SER A 458 16.23 -35.38 -4.99
CA SER A 458 14.91 -35.45 -4.35
C SER A 458 15.04 -35.05 -2.89
N VAL A 459 14.15 -34.16 -2.45
CA VAL A 459 14.15 -33.56 -1.11
C VAL A 459 12.73 -33.66 -0.53
N PRO A 460 12.53 -34.24 0.67
CA PRO A 460 11.22 -34.27 1.31
C PRO A 460 10.73 -32.85 1.64
N LEU A 461 9.44 -32.58 1.39
CA LEU A 461 8.80 -31.28 1.68
C LEU A 461 8.29 -31.19 3.13
N ASP A 462 7.91 -32.32 3.71
CA ASP A 462 7.67 -32.48 5.15
C ASP A 462 8.94 -33.04 5.80
N SER A 463 9.81 -32.16 6.27
CA SER A 463 10.86 -32.55 7.20
C SER A 463 10.74 -31.68 8.44
N ASP A 464 9.90 -32.15 9.38
CA ASP A 464 10.14 -31.97 10.80
C ASP A 464 11.47 -32.69 11.10
N VAL A 465 12.59 -31.98 10.87
CA VAL A 465 13.92 -32.50 11.19
C VAL A 465 14.01 -32.51 12.71
N PRO A 466 14.17 -33.66 13.38
CA PRO A 466 14.42 -33.67 14.80
C PRO A 466 15.72 -32.91 15.05
N GLU A 467 15.69 -31.90 15.93
CA GLU A 467 16.90 -31.30 16.47
C GLU A 467 17.84 -32.42 16.95
N PRO A 468 19.16 -32.35 16.66
CA PRO A 468 20.10 -33.23 17.33
C PRO A 468 20.00 -32.95 18.84
N THR A 469 19.50 -33.92 19.59
CA THR A 469 19.38 -33.86 21.04
C THR A 469 20.75 -33.52 21.66
N PRO A 470 20.85 -32.47 22.49
CA PRO A 470 22.06 -32.17 23.23
C PRO A 470 22.15 -33.09 24.44
N ASP A 471 22.48 -34.37 24.22
CA ASP A 471 22.78 -35.28 25.32
C ASP A 471 23.80 -36.35 24.90
N SER A 472 25.05 -35.92 24.86
CA SER A 472 26.18 -36.80 25.13
C SER A 472 27.17 -36.00 25.97
N GLN A 473 27.09 -36.26 27.28
CA GLN A 473 27.93 -35.69 28.33
C GLN A 473 29.43 -35.75 28.02
N PRO A 474 30.22 -34.83 28.61
CA PRO A 474 31.66 -34.78 28.40
C PRO A 474 32.34 -36.01 29.00
N ILE A 475 33.21 -36.65 28.22
CA ILE A 475 34.17 -37.64 28.72
C ILE A 475 35.11 -36.89 29.69
N PRO A 476 35.31 -37.37 30.93
CA PRO A 476 36.15 -36.68 31.89
C PRO A 476 37.63 -36.79 31.51
N GLU A 477 38.34 -35.67 31.64
CA GLU A 477 39.79 -35.60 31.75
C GLU A 477 40.30 -36.66 32.75
N VAL A 478 41.11 -37.59 32.28
CA VAL A 478 41.98 -38.38 33.15
C VAL A 478 43.33 -37.68 33.17
N VAL A 479 43.61 -37.07 34.32
CA VAL A 479 44.88 -36.46 34.70
C VAL A 479 45.86 -37.53 35.17
N SER A 480 47.03 -37.54 34.51
CA SER A 480 48.39 -37.91 34.97
C SER A 480 48.82 -39.38 35.13
N PRO A 481 50.14 -39.67 35.09
CA PRO A 481 51.30 -38.86 34.66
C PRO A 481 51.92 -39.28 33.31
#